data_AF-A0A1X7KJ81-F1
#
_entry.id   AF-A0A1X7KJ81-F1
#
_cell.length_a   1.000
_cell.length_b   1.000
_cell.length_c   1.000
_cell.angle_alpha   90.00
_cell.angle_beta   90.00
_cell.angle_gamma   90.00
#
_symmetry.space_group_name_H-M   'P 1'
#
loop_
_entity.id
_entity.type
_entity.pdbx_description
1 polymer ?
#
loop_
_entity_poly.entity_id
_entity_poly.type
_entity_poly.pdbx_seq_one_letter_code
_entity_poly.pdbx_strand_id
1 'polypeptide(L)' 'MKEKTPAKSGGVQFTARLQEDTIRRLRFIAADSGESINEALNRLLLAAMGECRISVPNDLLSPGQPQ' A
#
# COMPACT_ATOMS: atom_id res chain seq x y z
N MET A 1 -36.14 3.15 -8.11
CA MET A 1 -34.79 3.69 -8.34
C MET A 1 -33.90 3.15 -7.23
N LYS A 2 -32.93 2.27 -7.53
CA LYS A 2 -32.02 1.73 -6.50
C LYS A 2 -30.83 2.69 -6.40
N GLU A 3 -30.73 3.40 -5.29
CA GLU A 3 -29.56 4.20 -4.94
C GLU A 3 -28.34 3.27 -4.88
N LYS A 4 -27.38 3.48 -5.78
CA LYS A 4 -26.06 2.86 -5.68
C LYS A 4 -25.35 3.54 -4.51
N THR A 5 -25.33 2.87 -3.36
CA THR A 5 -24.45 3.24 -2.24
C THR A 5 -23.01 3.31 -2.77
N PRO A 6 -22.27 4.42 -2.59
CA PRO A 6 -20.88 4.46 -2.99
C PRO A 6 -20.14 3.40 -2.18
N ALA A 7 -19.49 2.46 -2.87
CA ALA A 7 -18.65 1.46 -2.25
C ALA A 7 -17.63 2.20 -1.37
N LYS A 8 -17.69 1.97 -0.05
CA LYS A 8 -16.65 2.42 0.87
C LYS A 8 -15.36 1.72 0.43
N SER A 9 -14.50 2.44 -0.30
CA SER A 9 -13.14 2.00 -0.60
C SER A 9 -12.46 1.74 0.75
N GLY A 10 -12.25 0.47 1.11
CA GLY A 10 -11.63 0.10 2.37
C GLY A 10 -10.21 0.68 2.43
N GLY A 11 -10.00 1.72 3.24
CA GLY A 11 -8.72 2.35 3.45
C GLY A 11 -8.28 2.18 4.90
N VAL A 12 -7.01 1.86 5.12
CA VAL A 12 -6.38 1.90 6.45
C VAL A 12 -5.70 3.26 6.59
N GLN A 13 -6.06 4.00 7.64
CA GLN A 13 -5.37 5.24 8.00
C GLN A 13 -4.36 4.94 9.10
N PHE A 14 -3.11 5.31 8.87
CA PHE A 14 -2.05 5.20 9.87
C PHE A 14 -1.24 6.51 9.91
N THR A 15 -0.54 6.72 11.03
CA THR A 15 0.40 7.82 11.19
C THR A 15 1.80 7.24 11.27
N ALA A 16 2.72 7.73 10.47
CA ALA A 16 4.13 7.34 10.50
C ALA A 16 5.02 8.53 10.84
N ARG A 17 6.01 8.31 11.69
CA ARG A 17 7.09 9.28 11.91
C ARG A 17 8.20 8.99 10.92
N LEU A 18 8.45 9.94 10.03
CA LEU A 18 9.51 9.86 9.03
C LEU A 18 10.63 10.83 9.40
N GLN A 19 11.86 10.49 9.03
CA GLN A 19 12.99 11.41 9.12
C GLN A 19 12.72 12.64 8.25
N GLU A 20 13.23 13.80 8.67
CA GLU A 20 12.97 15.07 7.98
C GLU A 20 13.39 15.02 6.50
N ASP A 21 14.58 14.47 6.22
CA ASP A 21 15.09 14.31 4.86
C ASP A 21 14.19 13.41 4.00
N THR A 22 13.61 12.36 4.60
CA THR A 22 12.66 11.47 3.91
C THR A 22 11.40 12.24 3.53
N ILE A 23 10.86 13.07 4.43
CA ILE A 23 9.68 13.90 4.15
C ILE A 23 9.99 14.92 3.05
N ARG A 24 11.17 15.55 3.08
CA ARG A 24 11.59 16.49 2.03
C ARG A 24 11.65 15.80 0.67
N ARG A 25 12.32 14.65 0.58
CA ARG A 25 12.41 13.87 -0.68
C ARG A 25 11.04 13.44 -1.18
N LEU A 26 10.17 12.95 -0.29
CA LEU A 26 8.81 12.54 -0.66
C LEU A 26 8.00 13.71 -1.25
N ARG A 27 8.13 14.92 -0.70
CA ARG A 27 7.50 16.13 -1.24
C ARG A 27 8.00 16.46 -2.64
N PHE A 28 9.31 16.34 -2.88
CA PHE A 28 9.88 16.56 -4.22
C PHE A 28 9.35 15.55 -5.23
N ILE A 29 9.32 14.26 -4.87
CA ILE A 29 8.81 13.19 -5.76
C ILE A 29 7.34 13.45 -6.10
N ALA A 30 6.52 13.78 -5.09
CA ALA A 30 5.11 14.08 -5.29
C ALA A 30 4.91 15.29 -6.23
N ALA A 31 5.69 16.36 -6.03
CA ALA A 31 5.63 17.55 -6.88
C ALA A 31 6.08 17.28 -8.32
N ASP A 32 7.14 16.50 -8.52
CA ASP A 32 7.67 16.13 -9.83
C ASP A 32 6.67 15.31 -10.65
N SER A 33 5.97 14.39 -9.98
CA SER A 33 4.97 13.52 -10.62
C SER A 33 3.56 14.13 -10.68
N GLY A 34 3.36 15.35 -10.15
CA GLY A 34 2.04 16.00 -10.10
C GLY A 34 1.01 15.28 -9.22
N GLU A 35 1.46 14.49 -8.26
CA GLU A 35 0.61 13.66 -7.38
C GLU A 35 0.61 14.18 -5.93
N SER A 36 -0.36 13.75 -5.13
CA SER A 36 -0.35 14.06 -3.69
C SER A 36 0.73 13.26 -2.96
N ILE A 37 1.16 13.74 -1.79
CA ILE A 37 2.12 13.03 -0.93
C ILE A 37 1.62 11.61 -0.58
N ASN A 38 0.30 11.46 -0.39
CA ASN A 38 -0.32 10.16 -0.08
C ASN A 38 -0.26 9.21 -1.28
N GLU A 39 -0.50 9.69 -2.49
CA GLU A 39 -0.40 8.88 -3.71
C GLU A 39 1.04 8.42 -3.96
N ALA A 40 2.00 9.35 -3.86
CA ALA A 40 3.42 9.03 -3.98
C ALA A 40 3.85 7.99 -2.93
N LEU A 41 3.43 8.16 -1.67
CA LEU A 41 3.75 7.21 -0.60
C LEU A 41 3.14 5.83 -0.88
N ASN A 42 1.87 5.77 -1.29
CA ASN A 42 1.21 4.50 -1.62
C ASN A 42 1.89 3.79 -2.79
N ARG A 43 2.27 4.52 -3.83
CA ARG A 43 3.00 3.98 -4.98
C ARG A 43 4.35 3.38 -4.57
N LEU A 44 5.10 4.09 -3.74
CA LEU A 44 6.40 3.62 -3.23
C LEU A 44 6.24 2.40 -2.32
N LEU A 45 5.23 2.39 -1.45
CA LEU A 45 4.92 1.23 -0.60
C LEU A 45 4.55 0.01 -1.44
N LEU A 46 3.70 0.17 -2.46
CA LEU A 46 3.32 -0.91 -3.37
C LEU A 46 4.54 -1.48 -4.12
N ALA A 47 5.43 -0.62 -4.61
CA ALA A 47 6.66 -1.04 -5.28
C ALA A 47 7.56 -1.85 -4.33
N ALA A 48 7.79 -1.35 -3.10
CA ALA A 48 8.59 -2.04 -2.10
C ALA A 48 7.96 -3.39 -1.68
N MET A 49 6.65 -3.46 -1.54
CA MET A 49 5.94 -4.71 -1.23
C MET A 49 5.98 -5.71 -2.38
N GLY A 50 6.02 -5.25 -3.64
CA GLY A 50 6.16 -6.12 -4.81
C GLY A 50 7.51 -6.86 -4.83
N GLU A 51 8.55 -6.26 -4.27
CA GLU A 51 9.87 -6.89 -4.10
C GLU A 51 9.95 -7.78 -2.84
N CYS A 52 9.10 -7.52 -1.84
CA CYS A 52 8.92 -8.39 -0.70
C CYS A 52 8.16 -9.65 -1.11
N ARG A 53 8.89 -10.62 -1.67
CA ARG A 53 8.38 -11.99 -1.86
C ARG A 53 8.22 -12.61 -0.47
N ILE A 54 7.04 -12.43 0.13
CA ILE A 54 6.67 -13.17 1.34
C ILE A 54 6.58 -14.63 0.90
N SER A 55 7.63 -15.41 1.17
CA SER A 55 7.53 -16.87 1.15
C SER A 55 6.52 -17.24 2.20
N VAL A 56 5.28 -17.49 1.77
CA VAL A 56 4.28 -18.11 2.63
C VAL A 56 4.86 -19.48 3.01
N PRO A 57 5.10 -19.77 4.30
CA PRO A 57 5.51 -21.10 4.72
C PRO A 57 4.55 -22.13 4.12
N ASN A 58 5.06 -23.22 3.55
CA ASN A 58 4.24 -24.26 2.91
C ASN A 58 3.15 -24.80 3.84
N ASP A 59 3.35 -24.72 5.15
CA ASP A 59 2.40 -25.13 6.19
C ASP A 59 1.09 -24.32 6.17
N LEU A 60 1.07 -23.13 5.56
CA LEU A 60 -0.12 -22.28 5.41
C LEU A 60 -0.79 -22.41 4.03
N LEU A 61 -0.21 -23.17 3.09
CA LEU A 61 -0.67 -23.27 1.70
C LEU A 61 -1.60 -24.45 1.40
N SER A 62 -2.04 -25.21 2.41
CA SER A 62 -2.91 -26.37 2.17
C SER A 62 -4.24 -26.31 2.95
N PRO A 63 -5.35 -25.87 2.34
CA PRO A 63 -6.67 -26.35 2.72
C PRO A 63 -6.91 -27.68 1.99
N GLY A 64 -6.48 -28.79 2.61
CA GLY A 64 -6.87 -30.15 2.24
C GLY A 64 -6.19 -30.75 1.00
N GLN A 65 -5.17 -31.57 1.23
CA GLN A 65 -4.93 -32.74 0.38
C GLN A 65 -5.11 -34.00 1.25
N PRO A 66 -5.99 -34.95 0.86
CA PRO A 66 -6.08 -36.23 1.54
C PRO A 66 -4.77 -37.00 1.29
N GLN A 67 -4.27 -37.64 2.35
CA GLN A 67 -3.17 -38.61 2.29
C GLN A 67 -3.51 -39.80 1.39
#